data_AF-A0A7J6A553-F1
#
_entry.id   AF-A0A7J6A553-F1
#
_cell.length_a   1.000
_cell.length_b   1.000
_cell.length_c   1.000
_cell.angle_alpha   90.00
_cell.angle_beta   90.00
_cell.angle_gamma   90.00
#
_symmetry.space_group_name_H-M   'P 1'
#
loop_
_entity.id
_entity.type
_entity.pdbx_description
1 polymer ?
#
loop_
_entity_poly.entity_id
_entity_poly.type
_entity_poly.pdbx_seq_one_letter_code
_entity_poly.pdbx_strand_id
1 'polypeptide(L)'
;MHFRFDDCLGNAAVRLDSSDPRFRIERDGSVYAQRDVITLNTPINFKVTAHATDDAHTWETVVRLEPEVRRRNITAFALPEEHPQGLE
;
A
#
# COMPACT_ATOMS: atom_id res chain seq x y z
N MET A 1 5.48 -2.47 -2.99
CA MET A 1 5.41 -3.00 -1.61
C MET A 1 5.24 -4.51 -1.73
N HIS A 2 6.16 -5.31 -1.21
CA HIS A 2 6.12 -6.77 -1.30
C HIS A 2 5.61 -7.31 0.03
N PHE A 3 4.41 -7.88 0.04
CA PHE A 3 3.86 -8.59 1.19
C PHE A 3 4.07 -10.08 0.95
N ARG A 4 4.82 -10.73 1.84
CA ARG A 4 5.08 -12.16 1.76
C ARG A 4 4.19 -12.85 2.78
N PHE A 5 3.29 -13.71 2.31
CA PHE A 5 2.54 -14.59 3.20
C PHE A 5 3.45 -15.78 3.54
N ASP A 6 3.81 -15.91 4.80
CA ASP A 6 4.50 -17.09 5.32
C ASP A 6 3.41 -18.10 5.69
N ASP A 7 3.22 -19.12 4.85
CA ASP A 7 2.37 -20.24 5.21
C ASP A 7 3.21 -21.27 5.98
N CYS A 8 2.75 -21.67 7.17
CA CYS A 8 3.44 -22.64 8.03
C CYS A 8 3.65 -24.02 7.37
N LEU A 9 3.17 -24.22 6.13
CA LEU A 9 3.23 -25.43 5.31
C LEU A 9 4.21 -25.35 4.12
N GLY A 10 5.00 -24.28 4.01
CA GLY A 10 6.12 -24.24 3.06
C GLY A 10 5.73 -24.11 1.59
N ASN A 11 4.85 -23.17 1.27
CA ASN A 11 4.19 -22.98 -0.03
C ASN A 11 3.19 -24.10 -0.35
N ALA A 12 2.35 -24.50 0.61
CA ALA A 12 1.09 -25.13 0.27
C ALA A 12 0.40 -24.21 -0.75
N ALA A 13 0.09 -24.77 -1.93
CA ALA A 13 -0.39 -24.00 -3.07
C ALA A 13 -1.77 -23.41 -2.77
N VAL A 14 -1.81 -22.27 -2.08
CA VAL A 14 -3.01 -21.51 -1.81
C VAL A 14 -3.37 -20.73 -3.07
N ARG A 15 -4.66 -20.76 -3.42
CA ARG A 15 -5.19 -19.90 -4.47
C ARG A 15 -5.56 -18.56 -3.83
N LEU A 16 -5.02 -17.48 -4.37
CA LEU A 16 -5.28 -16.12 -3.90
C LEU A 16 -6.17 -15.38 -4.90
N ASP A 17 -7.26 -14.82 -4.42
CA ASP A 17 -8.20 -14.04 -5.22
C ASP A 17 -8.39 -12.64 -4.65
N SER A 18 -8.57 -11.66 -5.55
CA SER A 18 -8.93 -10.29 -5.20
C SER A 18 -10.43 -10.06 -5.42
N SER A 19 -11.09 -9.39 -4.49
CA SER A 19 -12.48 -8.95 -4.68
C SER A 19 -12.60 -7.75 -5.63
N ASP A 20 -11.49 -7.09 -5.96
CA ASP A 20 -11.46 -5.94 -6.88
C ASP A 20 -10.67 -6.33 -8.14
N PRO A 21 -11.31 -6.35 -9.32
CA PRO A 21 -10.70 -6.83 -10.57
C PRO A 21 -9.57 -5.93 -11.06
N ARG A 22 -9.40 -4.73 -10.49
CA ARG A 22 -8.25 -3.87 -10.78
C ARG A 22 -6.95 -4.42 -10.20
N PHE A 23 -7.02 -5.34 -9.23
CA PHE A 23 -5.87 -5.92 -8.56
C PHE A 23 -5.78 -7.42 -8.82
N ARG A 24 -4.59 -7.87 -9.21
CA ARG A 24 -4.23 -9.28 -9.36
C ARG A 24 -3.28 -9.68 -8.24
N ILE A 25 -3.46 -10.88 -7.71
CA ILE A 25 -2.62 -11.42 -6.65
C ILE A 25 -1.87 -12.61 -7.23
N GLU A 26 -0.55 -12.53 -7.19
CA GLU A 26 0.31 -13.64 -7.56
C GLU A 26 0.40 -14.66 -6.42
N ARG A 27 0.80 -15.89 -6.73
CA ARG A 27 0.90 -16.98 -5.74
C ARG A 27 1.85 -16.69 -4.57
N ASP A 28 2.80 -15.79 -4.76
CA ASP A 28 3.75 -15.35 -3.72
C ASP A 28 3.16 -14.29 -2.76
N GLY A 29 1.92 -13.84 -3.01
CA GLY A 29 1.27 -12.77 -2.27
C GLY A 29 1.45 -11.37 -2.86
N SER A 30 2.24 -11.23 -3.93
CA SER A 30 2.46 -9.94 -4.57
C SER A 30 1.17 -9.42 -5.24
N VAL A 31 0.84 -8.15 -4.97
CA VAL A 31 -0.35 -7.49 -5.51
C VAL A 31 0.04 -6.54 -6.65
N TYR A 32 -0.56 -6.73 -7.82
CA TYR A 32 -0.34 -5.93 -9.02
C TYR A 32 -1.61 -5.22 -9.44
N ALA A 33 -1.49 -3.93 -9.74
CA ALA A 33 -2.53 -3.19 -10.42
C ALA A 33 -2.54 -3.58 -11.91
N GLN A 34 -3.69 -3.98 -12.44
CA GLN A 34 -3.84 -4.38 -13.84
C GLN A 34 -4.01 -3.18 -14.80
N ARG A 35 -4.34 -2.02 -14.25
CA ARG A 35 -4.44 -0.76 -14.98
C ARG A 35 -3.65 0.29 -14.24
N ASP A 36 -3.38 1.36 -14.97
CA ASP A 36 -2.94 2.63 -14.43
C ASP A 36 -3.92 3.13 -13.36
N VAL A 37 -3.69 2.75 -12.11
CA VAL A 37 -4.33 3.35 -10.94
C VAL A 37 -3.64 4.71 -10.69
N ILE A 38 -3.65 5.57 -11.71
CA ILE A 38 -2.81 6.77 -11.78
C ILE A 38 -3.20 7.82 -10.73
N THR A 39 -4.38 7.72 -10.14
CA THR A 39 -4.79 8.60 -9.04
C THR A 39 -5.61 7.83 -8.02
N LEU A 40 -4.95 7.25 -7.03
CA LEU A 40 -5.59 7.05 -5.73
C LEU A 40 -5.86 8.46 -5.18
N ASN A 41 -7.05 9.00 -5.42
CA ASN A 41 -7.53 10.24 -4.81
C ASN A 41 -8.43 9.94 -3.60
N THR A 42 -9.02 8.75 -3.57
CA THR A 42 -9.69 8.18 -2.41
C THR A 42 -9.04 6.86 -2.02
N PRO A 43 -9.12 6.47 -0.73
CA PRO A 43 -8.69 5.14 -0.31
C PRO A 43 -9.47 4.05 -1.01
N ILE A 44 -8.77 2.98 -1.39
CA ILE A 44 -9.37 1.77 -1.95
C ILE A 44 -9.27 0.66 -0.92
N ASN A 45 -10.37 -0.03 -0.67
CA ASN A 45 -10.42 -1.21 0.17
C ASN A 45 -10.88 -2.39 -0.67
N PHE A 46 -10.13 -3.49 -0.64
CA PHE A 46 -10.54 -4.73 -1.29
C PHE A 46 -10.15 -5.92 -0.42
N LYS A 47 -10.88 -7.02 -0.59
CA LYS A 47 -10.58 -8.27 0.11
C LYS A 47 -9.61 -9.10 -0.71
N VAL A 48 -8.71 -9.76 0.01
CA VAL A 48 -7.89 -10.85 -0.49
C VAL A 48 -8.38 -12.12 0.18
N THR A 49 -8.75 -13.11 -0.64
CA THR A 49 -9.21 -14.41 -0.17
C THR A 49 -8.14 -15.44 -0.51
N ALA A 50 -7.71 -16.20 0.50
CA ALA A 50 -6.82 -17.34 0.34
C ALA A 50 -7.64 -18.62 0.49
N HIS A 51 -7.52 -19.51 -0.48
CA HIS A 51 -8.16 -20.81 -0.48
C HIS A 51 -7.10 -21.90 -0.34
N ALA A 52 -7.30 -22.81 0.61
CA ALA A 52 -6.53 -24.05 0.66
C ALA A 52 -6.77 -24.88 -0.60
N THR A 53 -5.82 -25.72 -0.99
CA THR A 53 -5.91 -26.51 -2.24
C THR A 53 -7.10 -27.47 -2.27
N ASP A 54 -7.59 -27.88 -1.10
CA ASP A 54 -8.76 -28.74 -0.92
C ASP A 54 -10.08 -27.96 -0.71
N ASP A 55 -10.04 -26.63 -0.82
CA ASP A 55 -11.12 -25.69 -0.51
C ASP A 55 -11.74 -25.88 0.90
N ALA A 56 -11.13 -26.68 1.78
CA ALA A 56 -11.67 -26.96 3.11
C ALA A 56 -11.49 -25.78 4.07
N HIS A 57 -10.49 -24.94 3.81
CA HIS A 57 -10.21 -23.75 4.59
C HIS A 57 -10.08 -22.53 3.66
N THR A 58 -10.74 -21.45 4.07
CA THR A 58 -10.65 -20.16 3.40
C THR A 58 -10.34 -19.09 4.43
N TRP A 59 -9.43 -18.18 4.08
CA TRP A 59 -9.05 -17.04 4.89
C TRP A 59 -9.31 -15.75 4.12
N GLU A 60 -9.75 -14.72 4.82
CA GLU A 60 -9.96 -13.40 4.23
C GLU A 60 -9.14 -12.35 4.97
N THR A 61 -8.57 -11.40 4.22
CA THR A 61 -8.00 -10.17 4.77
C THR A 61 -8.42 -8.97 3.94
N VAL A 62 -8.41 -7.78 4.54
CA VAL A 62 -8.73 -6.52 3.87
C VAL A 62 -7.45 -5.75 3.61
N VAL A 63 -7.22 -5.41 2.35
CA VAL A 63 -6.14 -4.51 1.93
C VAL A 63 -6.72 -3.12 1.73
N ARG A 64 -6.10 -2.15 2.40
CA ARG A 64 -6.42 -0.72 2.24
C ARG A 64 -5.24 -0.01 1.59
N LEU A 65 -5.49 0.57 0.42
CA LEU A 65 -4.55 1.44 -0.28
C LEU A 65 -4.96 2.89 -0.04
N GLU A 66 -4.01 3.71 0.39
CA GLU A 66 -4.24 5.13 0.70
C GLU A 66 -3.35 6.01 -0.19
N PRO A 67 -3.85 7.17 -0.64
CA PRO A 67 -3.00 8.18 -1.25
C PRO A 67 -1.93 8.61 -0.23
N GLU A 68 -0.67 8.65 -0.65
CA GLU A 68 0.37 9.27 0.18
C GLU A 68 0.11 10.78 0.25
N VAL A 69 -0.49 11.26 1.34
CA VAL A 69 -0.55 12.68 1.64
C VAL A 69 0.84 13.10 2.10
N ARG A 70 1.67 13.57 1.17
CA ARG A 70 2.91 14.27 1.55
C ARG A 70 2.54 15.51 2.34
N ARG A 71 2.60 15.43 3.67
CA ARG A 71 2.65 16.62 4.52
C ARG A 71 3.94 17.33 4.14
N ARG A 72 3.84 18.42 3.36
CA ARG A 72 4.95 19.36 3.23
C ARG A 72 5.15 19.97 4.61
N ASN A 73 6.17 19.52 5.34
CA ASN A 73 6.68 20.25 6.49
C ASN A 73 7.39 21.48 5.92
N ILE A 74 6.64 22.54 5.66
CA ILE A 74 7.23 23.84 5.32
C ILE A 74 7.81 24.37 6.63
N THR A 75 9.02 23.94 6.98
CA THR A 75 9.86 24.73 7.86
C THR A 75 10.23 25.96 7.04
N ALA A 76 9.52 27.07 7.24
CA ALA A 76 9.98 28.35 6.77
C ALA A 76 11.32 28.61 7.49
N PHE A 77 12.42 28.51 6.75
CA PHE A 77 13.69 29.07 7.21
C PHE A 77 13.47 30.58 7.23
N ALA A 78 13.18 31.13 8.41
CA ALA A 78 13.30 32.55 8.62
C ALA A 78 14.77 32.92 8.33
N LEU A 79 14.99 33.69 7.26
CA LEU A 79 16.27 34.33 7.03
C LEU A 79 16.55 35.22 8.26
N PRO A 80 17.76 35.18 8.86
CA PRO A 80 18.08 36.08 9.95
C PRO A 80 17.94 37.52 9.44
N GLU A 81 17.23 38.37 10.19
CA GLU A 81 17.18 39.79 9.91
C GLU A 81 18.59 40.36 10.06
N GLU A 82 19.20 40.74 8.94
CA GLU A 82 20.43 41.53 8.92
C GLU A 82 20.14 42.86 9.62
N HIS A 83 20.61 43.00 10.86
CA HIS A 83 20.53 44.23 11.63
C HIS A 83 21.29 45.32 10.88
N PRO A 84 20.66 46.44 10.47
CA PRO A 84 21.40 47.53 9.85
C PRO A 84 22.32 48.15 10.89
N GLN A 85 23.56 48.36 10.45
CA GLN A 85 24.66 48.91 11.23
C GLN A 85 24.29 50.26 11.85
N GLY A 86 24.76 50.50 13.07
CA GLY A 86 24.72 51.82 13.67
C GLY A 86 25.42 52.85 12.79
N LEU A 87 24.81 54.03 12.69
CA LEU A 87 25.47 55.24 12.25
C LEU A 87 24.96 56.40 13.11
N GLU A 88 25.93 57.03 13.79
CA GLU A 88 25.93 58.28 14.57
C GLU A 88 25.11 58.42 15.86
#